data_AF-A0A955V9S6-F1
#
_entry.id   AF-A0A955V9S6-F1
#
_cell.length_a   1.000
_cell.length_b   1.000
_cell.length_c   1.000
_cell.angle_alpha   90.00
_cell.angle_beta   90.00
_cell.angle_gamma   90.00
#
_symmetry.space_group_name_H-M   'P 1'
#
loop_
_entity.id
_entity.type
_entity.pdbx_description
1 polymer ?
#
loop_
_entity_poly.entity_id
_entity_poly.type
_entity_poly.pdbx_seq_one_letter_code
_entity_poly.pdbx_strand_id
1 'polypeptide(L)'
;MRSPILVVISALLVTAVAPGCSSDGGGDTDTSVVDTNTPVDTSGDTGTPADTAQDTVETDTVPGDTLPADTSPGDTADTTPTGAVVVVNELFTTGSDDWIELTNAGSEAAALAGWTLSDSDPTHVYAFPEGTVLAPGVYLLVERGGDTGFDFGLGDADAVLLRDAGGGLVDSLSWVDGEIPSGFSFGRFPNGTGTFGVRFVATPGAANLENEEVVCPDGVRGGLEVCDGDDLDGQTCAALGYASGTLACDTDCMGFDTSGCVALPPALVVNEVTSTGDDRIELFNGTSAAVALDGWYVGDDNDNRYVFPTGTTIAAGAYLVLTKGVEHDFGLGADDRVDLVDASGTVVDSADWGPNEADISWCRIPNGVGGFRSCAVQSFGNPND
;
A
#
# COMPACT_ATOMS: atom_id res chain seq x y z
N MET A 1 -40.77 -8.58 -17.43
CA MET A 1 -39.93 -9.72 -17.84
C MET A 1 -38.78 -9.17 -18.67
N ARG A 2 -37.68 -8.79 -18.01
CA ARG A 2 -36.42 -8.42 -18.69
C ARG A 2 -35.65 -9.73 -18.93
N SER A 3 -35.03 -9.84 -20.09
CA SER A 3 -34.27 -11.01 -20.55
C SER A 3 -33.00 -11.19 -19.69
N PRO A 4 -32.61 -12.42 -19.30
CA PRO A 4 -31.32 -12.62 -18.63
C PRO A 4 -30.20 -12.41 -19.66
N ILE A 5 -29.31 -11.46 -19.38
CA ILE A 5 -28.06 -11.30 -20.13
C ILE A 5 -27.20 -12.50 -19.76
N LEU A 6 -26.97 -13.39 -20.73
CA LEU A 6 -26.04 -14.49 -20.60
C LEU A 6 -24.62 -13.91 -20.63
N VAL A 7 -24.00 -13.73 -19.46
CA VAL A 7 -22.58 -13.37 -19.36
C VAL A 7 -21.77 -14.66 -19.54
N VAL A 8 -21.56 -15.08 -20.78
CA VAL A 8 -20.52 -16.08 -21.09
C VAL A 8 -19.19 -15.33 -21.10
N ILE A 9 -18.44 -15.42 -20.00
CA ILE A 9 -17.04 -14.97 -19.97
C ILE A 9 -16.23 -16.06 -20.67
N SER A 10 -16.29 -16.06 -22.00
CA SER A 10 -15.43 -16.88 -22.84
C SER A 10 -14.14 -16.11 -23.05
N ALA A 11 -13.00 -16.73 -22.75
CA ALA A 11 -11.68 -16.16 -22.99
C ALA A 11 -11.57 -15.68 -24.45
N LEU A 12 -11.57 -14.37 -24.65
CA LEU A 12 -11.08 -13.82 -25.90
C LEU A 12 -9.56 -14.00 -25.82
N LEU A 13 -9.01 -14.92 -26.60
CA LEU A 13 -7.57 -14.95 -26.84
C LEU A 13 -7.19 -13.60 -27.47
N VAL A 14 -6.69 -12.68 -26.66
CA VAL A 14 -5.94 -11.53 -27.18
C VAL A 14 -4.60 -12.11 -27.63
N THR A 15 -4.50 -12.40 -28.93
CA THR A 15 -3.20 -12.56 -29.56
C THR A 15 -2.53 -11.19 -29.50
N ALA A 16 -1.55 -11.04 -28.61
CA ALA A 16 -0.68 -9.88 -28.59
C ALA A 16 0.04 -9.81 -29.94
N VAL A 17 -0.46 -8.95 -30.83
CA VAL A 17 0.31 -8.49 -31.98
C VAL A 17 1.26 -7.45 -31.44
N ALA A 18 2.55 -7.79 -31.37
CA ALA A 18 3.60 -6.82 -31.07
C ALA A 18 3.47 -5.60 -32.02
N PRO A 19 3.60 -4.36 -31.53
CA PRO A 19 3.62 -3.20 -32.41
C PRO A 19 4.89 -3.27 -33.28
N GLY A 20 4.71 -3.69 -34.53
CA GLY A 20 5.72 -3.56 -35.55
C GLY A 20 6.08 -2.09 -35.72
N CYS A 21 7.35 -1.76 -35.49
CA CYS A 21 7.93 -0.49 -35.89
C CYS A 21 7.62 -0.24 -37.37
N SER A 22 6.79 0.76 -37.65
CA SER A 22 6.63 1.32 -38.98
C SER A 22 7.73 2.35 -39.17
N SER A 23 8.75 1.98 -39.95
CA SER A 23 9.66 2.95 -40.56
C SER A 23 9.23 3.13 -42.01
N ASP A 24 8.73 4.31 -42.37
CA ASP A 24 9.07 4.96 -43.64
C ASP A 24 8.55 6.40 -43.72
N GLY A 25 9.47 7.30 -44.10
CA GLY A 25 9.16 8.38 -45.03
C GLY A 25 9.03 9.80 -44.46
N GLY A 26 10.15 10.44 -44.13
CA GLY A 26 10.22 11.90 -43.98
C GLY A 26 11.63 12.40 -44.25
N GLY A 27 11.89 12.85 -45.49
CA GLY A 27 13.18 13.35 -45.91
C GLY A 27 13.49 14.73 -45.32
N ASP A 28 14.76 14.94 -45.01
CA ASP A 28 15.33 16.29 -45.00
C ASP A 28 16.74 16.23 -45.60
N THR A 29 16.99 17.15 -46.51
CA THR A 29 18.25 17.33 -47.22
C THR A 29 19.02 18.44 -46.53
N ASP A 30 20.19 18.13 -45.96
CA ASP A 30 21.21 19.16 -45.83
C ASP A 30 22.61 18.62 -46.10
N THR A 31 23.31 19.45 -46.84
CA THR A 31 24.52 19.28 -47.61
C THR A 31 25.78 19.45 -46.77
N SER A 32 26.76 18.58 -47.07
CA SER A 32 28.22 18.82 -47.13
C SER A 32 28.88 19.75 -46.10
N VAL A 33 29.95 19.25 -45.44
CA VAL A 33 31.32 19.81 -45.58
C VAL A 33 32.34 18.71 -45.28
N VAL A 34 33.30 18.61 -46.19
CA VAL A 34 34.55 17.85 -46.12
C VAL A 34 35.52 18.55 -45.18
N ASP A 35 36.20 17.83 -44.30
CA ASP A 35 37.59 18.18 -44.03
C ASP A 35 38.48 17.00 -43.61
N THR A 36 39.70 17.08 -44.12
CA THR A 36 40.74 16.06 -44.23
C THR A 36 41.74 16.13 -43.07
N ASN A 37 42.22 14.98 -42.56
CA ASN A 37 43.65 14.64 -42.45
C ASN A 37 43.91 13.34 -41.64
N THR A 38 44.60 12.41 -42.29
CA THR A 38 45.35 11.23 -41.80
C THR A 38 46.80 11.63 -41.38
N PRO A 39 47.73 10.73 -40.93
CA PRO A 39 47.65 9.31 -40.48
C PRO A 39 48.54 8.96 -39.24
N VAL A 40 48.57 7.67 -38.84
CA VAL A 40 49.71 6.79 -38.41
C VAL A 40 49.11 5.63 -37.59
N ASP A 41 48.83 4.43 -38.14
CA ASP A 41 49.69 3.26 -38.44
C ASP A 41 50.56 2.73 -37.28
N THR A 42 50.22 1.54 -36.75
CA THR A 42 51.10 0.34 -36.81
C THR A 42 50.32 -0.94 -36.50
N SER A 43 50.25 -1.81 -37.52
CA SER A 43 50.33 -3.30 -37.49
C SER A 43 49.30 -4.12 -36.68
N GLY A 44 48.71 -5.20 -37.18
CA GLY A 44 49.09 -6.01 -38.33
C GLY A 44 47.99 -7.00 -38.72
N ASP A 45 47.97 -7.19 -40.03
CA ASP A 45 47.22 -8.10 -40.88
C ASP A 45 47.41 -9.59 -40.51
N THR A 46 46.36 -10.40 -40.68
CA THR A 46 46.34 -11.47 -41.69
C THR A 46 44.96 -12.12 -41.79
N GLY A 47 44.23 -11.76 -42.86
CA GLY A 47 43.57 -12.73 -43.74
C GLY A 47 42.19 -13.26 -43.38
N THR A 48 41.15 -12.67 -43.98
CA THR A 48 39.92 -13.37 -44.46
C THR A 48 40.25 -14.08 -45.81
N PRO A 49 39.46 -15.04 -46.36
CA PRO A 49 38.05 -14.83 -46.73
C PRO A 49 37.09 -16.05 -46.59
N ALA A 50 35.79 -15.69 -46.61
CA ALA A 50 34.59 -16.41 -47.06
C ALA A 50 34.69 -17.88 -47.57
N ASP A 51 33.69 -18.72 -47.28
CA ASP A 51 32.57 -19.03 -48.18
C ASP A 51 31.69 -20.22 -47.67
N THR A 52 30.38 -20.09 -47.94
CA THR A 52 29.30 -21.07 -48.11
C THR A 52 28.97 -22.23 -47.16
N ALA A 53 27.65 -22.31 -46.93
CA ALA A 53 26.84 -23.43 -46.47
C ALA A 53 27.25 -24.82 -46.96
N GLN A 54 27.12 -25.83 -46.08
CA GLN A 54 26.35 -27.04 -46.40
C GLN A 54 25.99 -27.85 -45.15
N ASP A 55 24.72 -28.23 -45.12
CA ASP A 55 24.12 -29.35 -44.40
C ASP A 55 24.97 -30.63 -44.47
N THR A 56 25.40 -31.11 -43.31
CA THR A 56 25.66 -32.53 -43.07
C THR A 56 25.23 -32.88 -41.65
N VAL A 57 24.15 -33.66 -41.54
CA VAL A 57 23.81 -34.46 -40.37
C VAL A 57 24.99 -35.38 -40.06
N GLU A 58 25.75 -35.06 -39.03
CA GLU A 58 26.76 -35.96 -38.47
C GLU A 58 26.18 -36.59 -37.20
N THR A 59 25.74 -37.84 -37.32
CA THR A 59 25.43 -38.68 -36.17
C THR A 59 26.75 -39.11 -35.52
N ASP A 60 27.29 -38.26 -34.65
CA ASP A 60 28.39 -38.64 -33.77
C ASP A 60 27.82 -39.44 -32.59
N THR A 61 27.77 -40.77 -32.76
CA THR A 61 27.51 -41.67 -31.65
C THR A 61 28.78 -41.81 -30.82
N VAL A 62 28.95 -40.94 -29.83
CA VAL A 62 29.87 -41.18 -28.71
C VAL A 62 29.14 -42.07 -27.69
N PRO A 63 29.54 -43.34 -27.48
CA PRO A 63 29.00 -44.15 -26.41
C PRO A 63 29.73 -43.74 -25.12
N GLY A 64 29.08 -42.92 -24.30
CA GLY A 64 29.60 -42.61 -22.96
C GLY A 64 29.24 -41.26 -22.35
N ASP A 65 28.41 -40.44 -22.99
CA ASP A 65 27.94 -39.20 -22.38
C ASP A 65 26.58 -39.43 -21.70
N THR A 66 26.60 -40.06 -20.52
CA THR A 66 25.49 -39.92 -19.58
C THR A 66 25.65 -38.55 -18.94
N LEU A 67 24.99 -37.54 -19.49
CA LEU A 67 24.71 -36.33 -18.74
C LEU A 67 24.09 -36.76 -17.40
N PRO A 68 24.58 -36.27 -16.26
CA PRO A 68 23.95 -36.55 -14.98
C PRO A 68 22.49 -36.14 -15.10
N ALA A 69 21.59 -37.01 -14.65
CA ALA A 69 20.17 -36.69 -14.56
C ALA A 69 20.05 -35.33 -13.88
N ASP A 70 19.24 -34.45 -14.46
CA ASP A 70 18.82 -33.22 -13.82
C ASP A 70 18.22 -33.59 -12.45
N THR A 71 18.97 -33.33 -11.39
CA THR A 71 18.56 -33.56 -10.01
C THR A 71 17.90 -32.33 -9.41
N SER A 72 17.32 -31.44 -10.22
CA SER A 72 16.43 -30.41 -9.69
C SER A 72 15.29 -31.09 -8.92
N PRO A 73 15.20 -30.93 -7.59
CA PRO A 73 14.08 -31.45 -6.83
C PRO A 73 12.89 -30.54 -7.11
N GLY A 74 12.05 -30.88 -8.09
CA GLY A 74 10.90 -30.03 -8.36
C GLY A 74 10.01 -30.28 -9.58
N ASP A 75 10.20 -31.31 -10.40
CA ASP A 75 9.15 -31.66 -11.38
C ASP A 75 8.07 -32.49 -10.69
N THR A 76 7.37 -31.87 -9.73
CA THR A 76 6.04 -32.36 -9.35
C THR A 76 5.17 -32.13 -10.57
N ALA A 77 4.81 -33.20 -11.27
CA ALA A 77 3.80 -33.14 -12.32
C ALA A 77 2.64 -32.27 -11.83
N ASP A 78 2.37 -31.16 -12.53
CA ASP A 78 1.23 -30.29 -12.31
C ASP A 78 -0.04 -31.10 -12.57
N THR A 79 -0.52 -31.78 -11.53
CA THR A 79 -1.75 -32.56 -11.61
C THR A 79 -2.91 -31.62 -11.32
N THR A 80 -3.39 -30.92 -12.35
CA THR A 80 -4.64 -30.18 -12.29
C THR A 80 -5.75 -31.08 -11.70
N PRO A 81 -6.41 -30.65 -10.61
CA PRO A 81 -7.51 -31.40 -10.01
C PRO A 81 -8.59 -31.79 -11.03
N THR A 82 -9.12 -33.00 -10.92
CA THR A 82 -10.26 -33.45 -11.74
C THR A 82 -11.55 -32.79 -11.24
N GLY A 83 -12.35 -32.23 -12.15
CA GLY A 83 -13.57 -31.48 -11.84
C GLY A 83 -13.31 -29.97 -11.68
N ALA A 84 -14.33 -29.22 -11.26
CA ALA A 84 -14.22 -27.79 -10.99
C ALA A 84 -13.67 -27.53 -9.58
N VAL A 85 -12.69 -26.63 -9.46
CA VAL A 85 -12.11 -26.19 -8.19
C VAL A 85 -12.03 -24.68 -8.20
N VAL A 86 -13.09 -24.03 -7.71
CA VAL A 86 -13.20 -22.57 -7.70
C VAL A 86 -12.70 -22.04 -6.37
N VAL A 87 -11.75 -21.11 -6.42
CA VAL A 87 -11.11 -20.52 -5.24
C VAL A 87 -10.96 -19.02 -5.40
N VAL A 88 -10.83 -18.31 -4.29
CA VAL A 88 -10.40 -16.90 -4.32
C VAL A 88 -8.94 -16.85 -4.73
N ASN A 89 -8.59 -16.03 -5.72
CA ASN A 89 -7.24 -15.94 -6.26
C ASN A 89 -6.52 -14.66 -5.83
N GLU A 90 -7.21 -13.53 -5.87
CA GLU A 90 -6.64 -12.22 -5.57
C GLU A 90 -7.75 -11.29 -5.07
N LEU A 91 -7.40 -10.31 -4.25
CA LEU A 91 -8.27 -9.19 -3.91
C LEU A 91 -7.46 -7.92 -3.74
N PHE A 92 -8.14 -6.78 -3.82
CA PHE A 92 -7.56 -5.46 -3.61
C PHE A 92 -8.56 -4.59 -2.88
N THR A 93 -8.09 -3.90 -1.85
CA THR A 93 -8.90 -3.04 -0.99
C THR A 93 -8.38 -1.62 -1.09
N THR A 94 -9.22 -0.70 -1.55
CA THR A 94 -8.90 0.75 -1.59
C THR A 94 -9.99 1.62 -1.01
N GLY A 95 -10.92 0.99 -0.26
CA GLY A 95 -12.02 1.64 0.44
C GLY A 95 -13.18 2.06 -0.47
N SER A 96 -12.95 2.28 -1.77
CA SER A 96 -14.01 2.62 -2.74
C SER A 96 -14.04 1.74 -3.99
N ASP A 97 -12.90 1.24 -4.45
CA ASP A 97 -12.77 0.38 -5.64
C ASP A 97 -12.26 -1.01 -5.23
N ASP A 98 -13.02 -1.69 -4.38
CA ASP A 98 -12.69 -3.04 -3.91
C ASP A 98 -13.03 -4.08 -4.98
N TRP A 99 -12.24 -5.15 -5.08
CA TRP A 99 -12.58 -6.26 -5.96
C TRP A 99 -12.06 -7.59 -5.42
N ILE A 100 -12.75 -8.65 -5.83
CA ILE A 100 -12.44 -10.05 -5.52
C ILE A 100 -12.29 -10.78 -6.83
N GLU A 101 -11.19 -11.50 -7.00
CA GLU A 101 -10.95 -12.36 -8.15
C GLU A 101 -11.08 -13.83 -7.77
N LEU A 102 -11.82 -14.58 -8.58
CA LEU A 102 -11.91 -16.03 -8.51
C LEU A 102 -11.15 -16.68 -9.65
N THR A 103 -10.54 -17.85 -9.39
CA THR A 103 -10.05 -18.72 -10.45
C THR A 103 -10.57 -20.14 -10.31
N ASN A 104 -10.70 -20.84 -11.43
CA ASN A 104 -11.00 -22.27 -11.43
C ASN A 104 -9.70 -23.06 -11.66
N ALA A 105 -9.09 -23.51 -10.57
CA ALA A 105 -7.90 -24.35 -10.57
C ALA A 105 -8.17 -25.80 -11.01
N GLY A 106 -9.43 -26.16 -11.27
CA GLY A 106 -9.84 -27.47 -11.74
C GLY A 106 -9.76 -27.63 -13.26
N SER A 107 -10.13 -28.82 -13.74
CA SER A 107 -10.11 -29.20 -15.16
C SER A 107 -11.48 -29.15 -15.85
N GLU A 108 -12.56 -28.90 -15.11
CA GLU A 108 -13.92 -28.76 -15.66
C GLU A 108 -14.51 -27.37 -15.38
N ALA A 109 -15.37 -26.88 -16.26
CA ALA A 109 -16.03 -25.59 -16.08
C ALA A 109 -17.01 -25.61 -14.89
N ALA A 110 -17.00 -24.54 -14.09
CA ALA A 110 -17.87 -24.37 -12.94
C ALA A 110 -19.07 -23.49 -13.29
N ALA A 111 -20.30 -23.97 -13.08
CA ALA A 111 -21.49 -23.12 -13.13
C ALA A 111 -21.69 -22.47 -11.75
N LEU A 112 -21.64 -21.14 -11.70
CA LEU A 112 -21.66 -20.37 -10.46
C LEU A 112 -23.05 -19.84 -10.10
N ALA A 113 -24.08 -20.09 -10.92
CA ALA A 113 -25.43 -19.61 -10.65
C ALA A 113 -25.88 -19.97 -9.21
N GLY A 114 -26.23 -18.97 -8.41
CA GLY A 114 -26.67 -19.14 -7.02
C GLY A 114 -25.55 -19.35 -6.00
N TRP A 115 -24.28 -19.44 -6.41
CA TRP A 115 -23.15 -19.31 -5.50
C TRP A 115 -23.11 -17.90 -4.91
N THR A 116 -22.42 -17.73 -3.78
CA THR A 116 -22.35 -16.43 -3.11
C THR A 116 -20.94 -16.05 -2.65
N LEU A 117 -20.67 -14.75 -2.69
CA LEU A 117 -19.59 -14.09 -1.95
C LEU A 117 -20.20 -13.32 -0.77
N SER A 118 -19.54 -13.35 0.38
CA SER A 118 -19.83 -12.46 1.52
C SER A 118 -18.53 -11.97 2.14
N ASP A 119 -18.61 -10.88 2.89
CA ASP A 119 -17.54 -10.44 3.78
C ASP A 119 -17.67 -11.10 5.17
N SER A 120 -17.00 -10.53 6.19
CA SER A 120 -17.14 -10.98 7.58
C SER A 120 -18.53 -10.78 8.19
N ASP A 121 -19.36 -9.89 7.65
CA ASP A 121 -20.77 -9.74 7.98
C ASP A 121 -21.61 -10.70 7.11
N PRO A 122 -22.23 -11.74 7.69
CA PRO A 122 -22.99 -12.73 6.93
C PRO A 122 -24.27 -12.17 6.29
N THR A 123 -24.65 -10.92 6.57
CA THR A 123 -25.77 -10.24 5.92
C THR A 123 -25.39 -9.58 4.60
N HIS A 124 -24.10 -9.32 4.36
CA HIS A 124 -23.57 -8.82 3.10
C HIS A 124 -23.37 -9.99 2.12
N VAL A 125 -24.24 -10.10 1.12
CA VAL A 125 -24.24 -11.26 0.23
C VAL A 125 -24.37 -10.82 -1.23
N TYR A 126 -23.35 -11.14 -2.01
CA TYR A 126 -23.40 -11.10 -3.46
C TYR A 126 -23.73 -12.49 -4.01
N ALA A 127 -24.78 -12.60 -4.82
CA ALA A 127 -25.16 -13.84 -5.48
C ALA A 127 -24.79 -13.79 -6.96
N PHE A 128 -24.07 -14.80 -7.44
CA PHE A 128 -23.69 -14.90 -8.84
C PHE A 128 -24.93 -15.07 -9.74
N PRO A 129 -25.07 -14.26 -10.81
CA PRO A 129 -26.20 -14.33 -11.71
C PRO A 129 -26.34 -15.68 -12.42
N GLU A 130 -27.56 -15.99 -12.85
CA GLU A 130 -27.84 -17.10 -13.75
C GLU A 130 -26.97 -17.06 -15.01
N GLY A 131 -26.47 -18.24 -15.42
CA GLY A 131 -25.62 -18.36 -16.60
C GLY A 131 -24.15 -17.99 -16.39
N THR A 132 -23.73 -17.61 -15.19
CA THR A 132 -22.31 -17.41 -14.85
C THR A 132 -21.58 -18.74 -14.89
N VAL A 133 -20.55 -18.85 -15.74
CA VAL A 133 -19.72 -20.05 -15.90
C VAL A 133 -18.25 -19.66 -15.89
N LEU A 134 -17.47 -20.29 -15.02
CA LEU A 134 -16.03 -20.10 -14.91
C LEU A 134 -15.29 -21.30 -15.51
N ALA A 135 -14.67 -21.10 -16.67
CA ALA A 135 -13.89 -22.13 -17.33
C ALA A 135 -12.57 -22.43 -16.58
N PRO A 136 -11.98 -23.63 -16.76
CA PRO A 136 -10.66 -23.96 -16.20
C PRO A 136 -9.59 -22.91 -16.49
N GLY A 137 -8.84 -22.51 -15.48
CA GLY A 137 -7.74 -21.53 -15.56
C GLY A 137 -8.16 -20.10 -15.88
N VAL A 138 -9.46 -19.80 -15.92
CA VAL A 138 -9.96 -18.43 -16.15
C VAL A 138 -10.08 -17.68 -14.82
N TYR A 139 -9.77 -16.39 -14.87
CA TYR A 139 -9.89 -15.44 -13.78
C TYR A 139 -11.16 -14.60 -13.94
N LEU A 140 -11.97 -14.56 -12.89
CA LEU A 140 -13.23 -13.82 -12.83
C LEU A 140 -13.11 -12.71 -11.79
N LEU A 141 -13.06 -11.48 -12.27
CA LEU A 141 -13.09 -10.28 -11.44
C LEU A 141 -14.54 -9.94 -11.06
N VAL A 142 -14.79 -9.77 -9.77
CA VAL A 142 -16.03 -9.22 -9.22
C VAL A 142 -15.67 -7.92 -8.52
N GLU A 143 -16.07 -6.80 -9.10
CA GLU A 143 -15.80 -5.47 -8.56
C GLU A 143 -16.91 -5.04 -7.60
N ARG A 144 -16.59 -4.13 -6.70
CA ARG A 144 -17.58 -3.40 -5.91
C ARG A 144 -18.30 -2.39 -6.78
N GLY A 145 -19.62 -2.31 -6.63
CA GLY A 145 -20.48 -1.41 -7.39
C GLY A 145 -20.81 -1.90 -8.81
N GLY A 146 -21.25 -0.96 -9.65
CA GLY A 146 -21.76 -1.29 -10.99
C GLY A 146 -23.08 -2.09 -10.98
N ASP A 147 -23.53 -2.50 -12.16
CA ASP A 147 -24.79 -3.25 -12.33
C ASP A 147 -24.66 -4.74 -11.93
N THR A 148 -23.43 -5.24 -11.81
CA THR A 148 -23.12 -6.67 -11.68
C THR A 148 -22.17 -7.02 -10.53
N GLY A 149 -21.73 -6.03 -9.76
CA GLY A 149 -20.81 -6.20 -8.64
C GLY A 149 -21.50 -6.34 -7.28
N PHE A 150 -20.69 -6.47 -6.23
CA PHE A 150 -21.17 -6.48 -4.85
C PHE A 150 -21.30 -5.06 -4.29
N ASP A 151 -22.11 -4.87 -3.25
CA ASP A 151 -22.47 -3.53 -2.71
C ASP A 151 -21.91 -3.23 -1.31
N PHE A 152 -21.16 -4.15 -0.73
CA PHE A 152 -20.44 -3.98 0.54
C PHE A 152 -18.98 -3.58 0.30
N GLY A 153 -18.31 -3.03 1.31
CA GLY A 153 -16.87 -2.71 1.24
C GLY A 153 -16.03 -3.83 1.85
N LEU A 154 -14.76 -3.89 1.49
CA LEU A 154 -13.79 -4.77 2.14
C LEU A 154 -12.91 -3.94 3.09
N GLY A 155 -13.09 -4.14 4.39
CA GLY A 155 -12.44 -3.33 5.43
C GLY A 155 -10.97 -3.67 5.67
N ASP A 156 -10.32 -2.91 6.56
CA ASP A 156 -8.91 -3.11 6.92
C ASP A 156 -8.67 -4.45 7.62
N ALA A 157 -9.64 -4.92 8.44
CA ALA A 157 -9.70 -6.29 8.94
C ALA A 157 -11.03 -6.93 8.51
N ASP A 158 -10.98 -7.93 7.65
CA ASP A 158 -12.19 -8.50 7.05
C ASP A 158 -11.96 -9.93 6.53
N ALA A 159 -12.96 -10.46 5.83
CA ALA A 159 -12.90 -11.77 5.19
C ALA A 159 -13.60 -11.77 3.83
N VAL A 160 -13.31 -12.78 3.02
CA VAL A 160 -14.11 -13.19 1.86
C VAL A 160 -14.50 -14.64 2.05
N LEU A 161 -15.80 -14.94 1.94
CA LEU A 161 -16.32 -16.30 1.99
C LEU A 161 -17.01 -16.64 0.67
N LEU A 162 -16.50 -17.66 -0.02
CA LEU A 162 -17.11 -18.21 -1.22
C LEU A 162 -17.94 -19.44 -0.86
N ARG A 163 -19.24 -19.43 -1.20
CA ARG A 163 -20.14 -20.57 -0.97
C ARG A 163 -20.78 -21.06 -2.25
N ASP A 164 -21.02 -22.36 -2.31
CA ASP A 164 -21.77 -22.98 -3.40
C ASP A 164 -23.28 -22.66 -3.33
N ALA A 165 -24.02 -23.05 -4.36
CA ALA A 165 -25.48 -22.84 -4.44
C ALA A 165 -26.29 -23.55 -3.33
N GLY A 166 -25.69 -24.54 -2.63
CA GLY A 166 -26.26 -25.19 -1.47
C GLY A 166 -25.94 -24.49 -0.14
N GLY A 167 -25.11 -23.44 -0.16
CA GLY A 167 -24.60 -22.71 1.01
C GLY A 167 -23.36 -23.34 1.65
N GLY A 168 -22.81 -24.41 1.05
CA GLY A 168 -21.56 -25.04 1.49
C GLY A 168 -20.38 -24.10 1.29
N LEU A 169 -19.49 -23.98 2.29
CA LEU A 169 -18.27 -23.19 2.14
C LEU A 169 -17.31 -23.89 1.17
N VAL A 170 -16.90 -23.17 0.14
CA VAL A 170 -15.97 -23.65 -0.90
C VAL A 170 -14.56 -23.16 -0.61
N ASP A 171 -14.40 -21.87 -0.37
CA ASP A 171 -13.13 -21.24 -0.01
C ASP A 171 -13.36 -20.03 0.89
N SER A 172 -12.34 -19.64 1.62
CA SER A 172 -12.36 -18.44 2.45
C SER A 172 -10.98 -17.85 2.63
N LEU A 173 -10.94 -16.54 2.77
CA LEU A 173 -9.77 -15.75 3.12
C LEU A 173 -10.16 -14.77 4.22
N SER A 174 -9.29 -14.55 5.19
CA SER A 174 -9.44 -13.51 6.22
C SER A 174 -8.11 -12.81 6.41
N TRP A 175 -8.16 -11.52 6.71
CA TRP A 175 -6.98 -10.71 6.99
C TRP A 175 -7.22 -9.80 8.20
N VAL A 176 -6.13 -9.31 8.78
CA VAL A 176 -6.16 -8.34 9.87
C VAL A 176 -5.80 -6.93 9.38
N ASP A 177 -6.12 -5.93 10.20
CA ASP A 177 -5.74 -4.55 9.96
C ASP A 177 -4.23 -4.41 9.73
N GLY A 178 -3.86 -3.70 8.67
CA GLY A 178 -2.49 -3.52 8.22
C GLY A 178 -1.83 -4.72 7.51
N GLU A 179 -2.51 -5.87 7.37
CA GLU A 179 -1.95 -7.04 6.67
C GLU A 179 -1.82 -6.80 5.15
N ILE A 180 -2.69 -5.96 4.59
CA ILE A 180 -2.69 -5.56 3.19
C ILE A 180 -2.38 -4.06 3.14
N PRO A 181 -1.12 -3.67 2.91
CA PRO A 181 -0.78 -2.25 2.83
C PRO A 181 -1.48 -1.58 1.64
N SER A 182 -1.80 -0.29 1.79
CA SER A 182 -2.47 0.47 0.73
C SER A 182 -1.68 0.44 -0.58
N GLY A 183 -2.37 0.25 -1.71
CA GLY A 183 -1.75 0.16 -3.03
C GLY A 183 -1.30 -1.24 -3.44
N PHE A 184 -1.43 -2.24 -2.56
CA PHE A 184 -1.08 -3.63 -2.83
C PHE A 184 -2.30 -4.55 -2.84
N SER A 185 -2.22 -5.64 -3.61
CA SER A 185 -3.24 -6.70 -3.58
C SER A 185 -2.81 -7.84 -2.66
N PHE A 186 -3.77 -8.69 -2.29
CA PHE A 186 -3.53 -9.91 -1.52
C PHE A 186 -3.91 -11.11 -2.39
N GLY A 187 -2.90 -11.88 -2.79
CA GLY A 187 -3.04 -12.89 -3.84
C GLY A 187 -2.44 -14.23 -3.48
N ARG A 188 -3.05 -15.31 -3.96
CA ARG A 188 -2.50 -16.66 -3.91
C ARG A 188 -1.35 -16.80 -4.89
N PHE A 189 -0.21 -17.29 -4.42
CA PHE A 189 0.89 -17.68 -5.30
C PHE A 189 1.52 -19.01 -4.85
N PRO A 190 1.63 -20.04 -5.70
CA PRO A 190 1.12 -20.12 -7.09
C PRO A 190 -0.39 -19.92 -7.20
N ASN A 191 -0.87 -19.44 -8.35
CA ASN A 191 -2.29 -19.17 -8.58
C ASN A 191 -3.17 -20.40 -8.29
N GLY A 192 -4.33 -20.17 -7.68
CA GLY A 192 -5.33 -21.19 -7.37
C GLY A 192 -4.93 -22.29 -6.37
N THR A 193 -3.66 -22.39 -5.96
CA THR A 193 -3.14 -23.51 -5.14
C THR A 193 -2.27 -23.06 -3.97
N GLY A 194 -1.63 -21.91 -4.10
CA GLY A 194 -0.73 -21.36 -3.12
C GLY A 194 -1.40 -20.69 -1.93
N THR A 195 -0.54 -20.26 -1.00
CA THR A 195 -0.93 -19.42 0.13
C THR A 195 -1.12 -17.98 -0.32
N PHE A 196 -1.95 -17.23 0.41
CA PHE A 196 -2.05 -15.79 0.21
C PHE A 196 -0.84 -15.06 0.77
N GLY A 197 -0.51 -13.95 0.12
CA GLY A 197 0.45 -12.96 0.60
C GLY A 197 0.33 -11.68 -0.21
N VAL A 198 0.88 -10.59 0.31
CA VAL A 198 0.93 -9.30 -0.39
C VAL A 198 1.58 -9.48 -1.76
N ARG A 199 0.92 -9.00 -2.81
CA ARG A 199 1.44 -8.94 -4.17
C ARG A 199 1.80 -7.50 -4.50
N PHE A 200 3.00 -7.30 -5.04
CA PHE A 200 3.50 -5.96 -5.35
C PHE A 200 2.84 -5.32 -6.57
N VAL A 201 2.22 -6.13 -7.42
CA VAL A 201 1.48 -5.69 -8.60
C VAL A 201 0.14 -6.42 -8.58
N ALA A 202 -0.93 -5.63 -8.55
CA ALA A 202 -2.29 -6.14 -8.69
C ALA A 202 -2.53 -6.65 -10.12
N THR A 203 -3.21 -7.79 -10.25
CA THR A 203 -3.43 -8.45 -11.56
C THR A 203 -4.91 -8.69 -11.89
N PRO A 204 -5.77 -7.64 -11.90
CA PRO A 204 -7.21 -7.82 -12.09
C PRO A 204 -7.53 -8.47 -13.44
N GLY A 205 -8.21 -9.61 -13.39
CA GLY A 205 -8.61 -10.41 -14.54
C GLY A 205 -7.48 -11.28 -15.13
N ALA A 206 -6.38 -11.48 -14.40
CA ALA A 206 -5.19 -12.17 -14.87
C ALA A 206 -4.52 -13.00 -13.75
N ALA A 207 -3.50 -13.78 -14.12
CA ALA A 207 -2.75 -14.56 -13.14
C ALA A 207 -1.86 -13.66 -12.28
N ASN A 208 -1.84 -13.93 -10.97
CA ASN A 208 -0.92 -13.33 -10.02
C ASN A 208 0.53 -13.56 -10.45
N LEU A 209 1.34 -12.53 -10.31
CA LEU A 209 2.79 -12.59 -10.54
C LEU A 209 3.53 -12.96 -9.25
N GLU A 210 4.70 -13.57 -9.42
CA GLU A 210 5.66 -13.69 -8.33
C GLU A 210 6.13 -12.28 -7.94
N ASN A 211 6.34 -12.05 -6.64
CA ASN A 211 6.93 -10.79 -6.22
C ASN A 211 8.37 -10.73 -6.71
N GLU A 212 8.74 -9.62 -7.34
CA GLU A 212 10.13 -9.37 -7.71
C GLU A 212 11.02 -9.35 -6.46
N GLU A 213 12.28 -9.76 -6.60
CA GLU A 213 13.28 -9.64 -5.53
C GLU A 213 13.53 -8.16 -5.29
N VAL A 214 13.19 -7.69 -4.08
CA VAL A 214 13.36 -6.30 -3.66
C VAL A 214 14.74 -6.16 -3.01
N VAL A 215 15.56 -5.26 -3.55
CA VAL A 215 16.95 -5.06 -3.10
C VAL A 215 17.09 -3.69 -2.46
N CYS A 216 17.11 -3.66 -1.14
CA CYS A 216 17.48 -2.47 -0.39
C CYS A 216 18.98 -2.50 -0.01
N PRO A 217 19.77 -1.43 -0.26
CA PRO A 217 19.49 -0.28 -1.13
C PRO A 217 19.97 -0.51 -2.58
N ASP A 218 19.15 -0.20 -3.57
CA ASP A 218 19.50 -0.13 -4.99
C ASP A 218 19.21 1.24 -5.65
N GLY A 219 18.52 2.12 -4.91
CA GLY A 219 18.17 3.48 -5.31
C GLY A 219 16.84 3.61 -6.05
N VAL A 220 16.02 2.57 -6.09
CA VAL A 220 14.66 2.57 -6.66
C VAL A 220 13.72 1.85 -5.72
N ARG A 221 12.62 2.51 -5.31
CA ARG A 221 11.64 1.85 -4.45
C ARG A 221 10.99 0.64 -5.11
N GLY A 222 11.05 -0.50 -4.44
CA GLY A 222 10.40 -1.75 -4.81
C GLY A 222 9.59 -2.37 -3.66
N GLY A 223 8.52 -3.09 -4.00
CA GLY A 223 7.70 -3.79 -3.01
C GLY A 223 7.25 -2.91 -1.85
N LEU A 224 7.63 -3.26 -0.62
CA LEU A 224 7.21 -2.57 0.62
C LEU A 224 8.15 -1.44 1.05
N GLU A 225 9.10 -1.03 0.22
CA GLU A 225 10.02 0.07 0.53
C GLU A 225 9.29 1.41 0.64
N VAL A 226 9.49 2.08 1.76
CA VAL A 226 8.99 3.45 1.99
C VAL A 226 9.87 4.46 1.26
N CYS A 227 11.17 4.16 1.17
CA CYS A 227 12.18 4.93 0.45
C CYS A 227 13.33 4.02 0.01
N ASP A 228 14.17 4.47 -0.92
CA ASP A 228 15.47 3.85 -1.17
C ASP A 228 16.51 4.90 -1.58
N GLY A 229 17.53 5.08 -0.73
CA GLY A 229 18.59 6.05 -0.97
C GLY A 229 18.05 7.46 -1.10
N ASP A 230 18.10 8.01 -2.32
CA ASP A 230 17.58 9.34 -2.66
C ASP A 230 16.11 9.31 -3.15
N ASP A 231 15.54 8.14 -3.47
CA ASP A 231 14.11 7.98 -3.77
C ASP A 231 13.30 7.97 -2.47
N LEU A 232 12.95 9.16 -1.99
CA LEU A 232 12.21 9.37 -0.74
C LEU A 232 10.69 9.43 -0.92
N ASP A 233 10.14 8.95 -2.05
CA ASP A 233 8.72 9.13 -2.41
C ASP A 233 8.22 10.59 -2.40
N GLY A 234 9.11 11.52 -2.71
CA GLY A 234 8.81 12.95 -2.60
C GLY A 234 8.62 13.45 -1.16
N GLN A 235 8.86 12.62 -0.14
CA GLN A 235 8.87 13.05 1.25
C GLN A 235 10.04 14.01 1.50
N THR A 236 9.80 14.95 2.42
CA THR A 236 10.79 15.92 2.86
C THR A 236 10.65 16.12 4.36
N CYS A 237 11.67 16.68 5.01
CA CYS A 237 11.55 17.10 6.41
C CYS A 237 10.28 17.96 6.63
N ALA A 238 9.97 18.88 5.71
CA ALA A 238 8.78 19.73 5.81
C ALA A 238 7.46 18.95 5.70
N ALA A 239 7.40 17.94 4.82
CA ALA A 239 6.23 17.06 4.68
C ALA A 239 5.99 16.23 5.95
N LEU A 240 7.06 15.88 6.66
CA LEU A 240 7.01 15.17 7.96
C LEU A 240 6.85 16.12 9.17
N GLY A 241 6.58 17.41 8.95
CA GLY A 241 6.29 18.39 10.00
C GLY A 241 7.50 19.14 10.58
N TYR A 242 8.70 18.99 10.02
CA TYR A 242 9.89 19.75 10.43
C TYR A 242 9.97 21.12 9.73
N ALA A 243 10.78 22.04 10.27
CA ALA A 243 10.93 23.38 9.68
C ALA A 243 11.67 23.36 8.34
N SER A 244 12.74 22.56 8.28
CA SER A 244 13.66 22.45 7.14
C SER A 244 14.59 21.26 7.35
N GLY A 245 15.61 21.10 6.51
CA GLY A 245 16.67 20.10 6.67
C GLY A 245 16.79 19.16 5.48
N THR A 246 17.58 18.10 5.66
CA THR A 246 17.76 17.03 4.66
C THR A 246 17.21 15.74 5.27
N LEU A 247 16.20 15.17 4.63
CA LEU A 247 15.66 13.86 4.97
C LEU A 247 16.52 12.79 4.27
N ALA A 248 16.73 11.65 4.91
CA ALA A 248 17.40 10.51 4.30
C ALA A 248 16.54 9.25 4.47
N CYS A 249 16.83 8.22 3.68
CA CYS A 249 16.23 6.91 3.85
C CYS A 249 16.98 6.09 4.89
N ASP A 250 16.26 5.35 5.74
CA ASP A 250 16.87 4.37 6.63
C ASP A 250 17.54 3.24 5.83
N THR A 251 18.55 2.61 6.41
CA THR A 251 19.34 1.57 5.72
C THR A 251 18.57 0.28 5.43
N ASP A 252 17.39 0.12 6.04
CA ASP A 252 16.48 -1.00 5.77
C ASP A 252 15.32 -0.62 4.85
N CYS A 253 15.27 0.63 4.34
CA CYS A 253 14.26 1.15 3.43
C CYS A 253 12.82 1.19 4.00
N MET A 254 12.65 0.83 5.28
CA MET A 254 11.33 0.75 5.93
C MET A 254 10.94 2.05 6.66
N GLY A 255 11.80 3.07 6.62
CA GLY A 255 11.61 4.33 7.34
C GLY A 255 12.52 5.44 6.86
N PHE A 256 12.31 6.65 7.42
CA PHE A 256 13.12 7.81 7.13
C PHE A 256 14.04 8.18 8.29
N ASP A 257 15.31 8.42 7.99
CA ASP A 257 16.25 9.04 8.91
C ASP A 257 15.98 10.56 8.96
N THR A 258 15.41 11.00 10.08
CA THR A 258 15.08 12.40 10.36
C THR A 258 16.18 13.16 11.09
N SER A 259 17.35 12.54 11.34
CA SER A 259 18.46 13.17 12.07
C SER A 259 19.03 14.41 11.36
N GLY A 260 18.88 14.49 10.04
CA GLY A 260 19.22 15.66 9.21
C GLY A 260 18.14 16.74 9.16
N CYS A 261 16.98 16.51 9.77
CA CYS A 261 15.88 17.47 9.82
C CYS A 261 16.06 18.51 10.94
N VAL A 262 15.58 19.72 10.67
CA VAL A 262 15.58 20.84 11.62
C VAL A 262 14.17 20.98 12.20
N ALA A 263 14.06 20.69 13.49
CA ALA A 263 12.86 20.89 14.29
C ALA A 263 12.31 22.34 14.16
N LEU A 264 10.97 22.50 14.18
CA LEU A 264 10.33 23.81 14.32
C LEU A 264 10.81 24.50 15.62
N PRO A 265 10.95 25.84 15.62
CA PRO A 265 11.29 26.56 16.82
C PRO A 265 10.25 26.24 17.90
N PRO A 266 10.68 26.08 19.15
CA PRO A 266 9.81 25.52 20.16
C PRO A 266 8.76 26.58 20.53
N ALA A 267 7.50 26.19 20.41
CA ALA A 267 6.32 27.04 20.58
C ALA A 267 5.49 26.59 21.79
N LEU A 268 4.45 27.33 22.13
CA LEU A 268 3.39 26.81 23.00
C LEU A 268 2.46 25.96 22.14
N VAL A 269 2.40 24.65 22.42
CA VAL A 269 1.70 23.66 21.60
C VAL A 269 0.86 22.73 22.46
N VAL A 270 -0.14 22.09 21.85
CA VAL A 270 -0.71 20.84 22.35
C VAL A 270 0.37 19.77 22.18
N ASN A 271 0.64 19.02 23.25
CA ASN A 271 1.74 18.07 23.33
C ASN A 271 1.28 16.63 23.45
N GLU A 272 0.21 16.38 24.20
CA GLU A 272 -0.32 15.05 24.44
C GLU A 272 -1.82 15.11 24.75
N VAL A 273 -2.60 14.17 24.22
CA VAL A 273 -4.04 14.07 24.45
C VAL A 273 -4.45 12.63 24.72
N THR A 274 -5.50 12.41 25.51
CA THR A 274 -6.21 11.12 25.59
C THR A 274 -7.69 11.28 25.29
N SER A 275 -8.30 10.33 24.58
CA SER A 275 -9.75 10.27 24.27
C SER A 275 -10.53 9.25 25.10
N THR A 276 -9.87 8.54 26.02
CA THR A 276 -10.57 7.61 26.92
C THR A 276 -10.30 7.91 28.39
N GLY A 277 -11.34 7.71 29.20
CA GLY A 277 -11.29 7.91 30.64
C GLY A 277 -11.38 9.39 31.03
N ASP A 278 -10.24 9.96 31.42
CA ASP A 278 -10.17 11.29 32.05
C ASP A 278 -9.83 12.42 31.05
N ASP A 279 -9.92 12.13 29.74
CA ASP A 279 -9.81 13.06 28.59
C ASP A 279 -8.79 14.18 28.77
N ARG A 280 -7.53 13.81 29.05
CA ARG A 280 -6.48 14.78 29.39
C ARG A 280 -5.96 15.52 28.16
N ILE A 281 -5.63 16.79 28.36
CA ILE A 281 -4.97 17.66 27.38
C ILE A 281 -3.70 18.21 28.02
N GLU A 282 -2.54 17.98 27.40
CA GLU A 282 -1.29 18.60 27.79
C GLU A 282 -0.87 19.71 26.83
N LEU A 283 -0.51 20.85 27.39
CA LEU A 283 0.23 21.89 26.70
C LEU A 283 1.70 21.85 27.10
N PHE A 284 2.59 22.01 26.12
CA PHE A 284 4.01 22.21 26.36
C PHE A 284 4.43 23.61 25.90
N ASN A 285 5.02 24.39 26.81
CA ASN A 285 5.66 25.64 26.44
C ASN A 285 7.12 25.39 26.05
N GLY A 286 7.37 25.15 24.77
CA GLY A 286 8.72 25.00 24.25
C GLY A 286 9.53 26.31 24.19
N THR A 287 8.89 27.47 24.35
CA THR A 287 9.59 28.75 24.18
C THR A 287 10.65 28.99 25.28
N SER A 288 11.55 29.95 25.04
CA SER A 288 12.58 30.33 26.03
C SER A 288 12.07 31.25 27.15
N ALA A 289 10.77 31.52 27.22
CA ALA A 289 10.17 32.42 28.20
C ALA A 289 8.85 31.83 28.74
N ALA A 290 8.39 32.33 29.89
CA ALA A 290 7.06 31.97 30.37
C ALA A 290 5.98 32.56 29.46
N VAL A 291 4.94 31.78 29.17
CA VAL A 291 3.78 32.21 28.38
C VAL A 291 2.58 32.40 29.31
N ALA A 292 1.96 33.58 29.25
CA ALA A 292 0.72 33.88 29.96
C ALA A 292 -0.49 33.52 29.10
N LEU A 293 -1.47 32.87 29.70
CA LEU A 293 -2.65 32.33 29.00
C LEU A 293 -3.92 33.16 29.26
N ASP A 294 -3.77 34.42 29.66
CA ASP A 294 -4.91 35.30 29.94
C ASP A 294 -5.80 35.45 28.70
N GLY A 295 -7.04 34.93 28.78
CA GLY A 295 -8.01 34.97 27.70
C GLY A 295 -7.83 33.91 26.62
N TRP A 296 -6.82 33.04 26.73
CA TRP A 296 -6.65 31.88 25.87
C TRP A 296 -7.66 30.79 26.26
N TYR A 297 -7.88 29.82 25.38
CA TYR A 297 -8.66 28.63 25.70
C TYR A 297 -8.18 27.40 24.94
N VAL A 298 -8.51 26.22 25.47
CA VAL A 298 -8.56 25.00 24.67
C VAL A 298 -10.01 24.68 24.35
N GLY A 299 -10.29 24.14 23.17
CA GLY A 299 -11.64 23.71 22.79
C GLY A 299 -11.62 22.48 21.90
N ASP A 300 -12.77 21.81 21.84
CA ASP A 300 -13.00 20.69 20.93
C ASP A 300 -13.67 21.15 19.62
N ASP A 301 -13.89 20.21 18.70
CA ASP A 301 -14.54 20.48 17.41
C ASP A 301 -16.07 20.69 17.52
N ASN A 302 -16.64 20.53 18.71
CA ASN A 302 -18.06 20.69 19.03
C ASN A 302 -18.37 22.02 19.74
N ASP A 303 -17.47 23.00 19.62
CA ASP A 303 -17.58 24.34 20.22
C ASP A 303 -17.55 24.34 21.77
N ASN A 304 -17.16 23.24 22.42
CA ASN A 304 -16.90 23.23 23.86
C ASN A 304 -15.54 23.87 24.14
N ARG A 305 -15.43 24.59 25.27
CA ARG A 305 -14.23 25.39 25.57
C ARG A 305 -13.91 25.40 27.06
N TYR A 306 -12.62 25.30 27.37
CA TYR A 306 -12.04 25.64 28.65
C TYR A 306 -11.20 26.92 28.52
N VAL A 307 -11.70 28.02 29.08
CA VAL A 307 -10.99 29.30 29.11
C VAL A 307 -10.04 29.32 30.32
N PHE A 308 -8.77 29.58 30.07
CA PHE A 308 -7.76 29.60 31.14
C PHE A 308 -8.07 30.71 32.17
N PRO A 309 -8.00 30.42 33.47
CA PRO A 309 -8.13 31.44 34.51
C PRO A 309 -7.09 32.56 34.36
N THR A 310 -7.48 33.79 34.71
CA THR A 310 -6.56 34.92 34.73
C THR A 310 -5.37 34.65 35.64
N GLY A 311 -4.16 34.95 35.15
CA GLY A 311 -2.89 34.72 35.83
C GLY A 311 -2.31 33.32 35.61
N THR A 312 -2.96 32.46 34.80
CA THR A 312 -2.37 31.18 34.39
C THR A 312 -1.14 31.44 33.53
N THR A 313 -0.02 30.83 33.91
CA THR A 313 1.26 30.92 33.18
C THR A 313 1.93 29.56 33.09
N ILE A 314 2.52 29.24 31.94
CA ILE A 314 3.38 28.06 31.78
C ILE A 314 4.82 28.56 31.68
N ALA A 315 5.71 28.09 32.55
CA ALA A 315 7.13 28.45 32.50
C ALA A 315 7.80 27.92 31.21
N ALA A 316 8.95 28.49 30.85
CA ALA A 316 9.76 28.00 29.72
C ALA A 316 10.13 26.52 29.92
N GLY A 317 9.87 25.68 28.93
CA GLY A 317 10.11 24.23 28.98
C GLY A 317 9.20 23.45 29.93
N ALA A 318 8.13 24.06 30.45
CA ALA A 318 7.20 23.41 31.36
C ALA A 318 5.93 22.92 30.64
N TYR A 319 5.22 22.03 31.33
CA TYR A 319 3.98 21.39 30.88
C TYR A 319 2.80 21.90 31.71
N LEU A 320 1.61 21.93 31.11
CA LEU A 320 0.34 22.14 31.80
C LEU A 320 -0.63 21.05 31.37
N VAL A 321 -1.07 20.23 32.32
CA VAL A 321 -2.01 19.14 32.09
C VAL A 321 -3.39 19.57 32.58
N LEU A 322 -4.39 19.45 31.72
CA LEU A 322 -5.80 19.63 32.01
C LEU A 322 -6.47 18.27 32.02
N THR A 323 -7.26 18.00 33.05
CA THR A 323 -7.95 16.73 33.25
C THR A 323 -9.46 16.96 33.32
N LYS A 324 -10.22 16.09 32.67
CA LYS A 324 -11.69 16.16 32.70
C LYS A 324 -12.22 15.93 34.10
N GLY A 325 -13.20 16.74 34.49
CA GLY A 325 -13.78 16.77 35.83
C GLY A 325 -12.88 17.42 36.89
N VAL A 326 -11.72 17.95 36.50
CA VAL A 326 -10.83 18.72 37.38
C VAL A 326 -10.68 20.14 36.84
N GLU A 327 -10.11 20.30 35.64
CA GLU A 327 -9.94 21.59 34.99
C GLU A 327 -11.05 21.88 33.97
N HIS A 328 -11.39 20.91 33.10
CA HIS A 328 -12.42 21.06 32.08
C HIS A 328 -13.51 19.98 32.20
N ASP A 329 -14.65 20.16 31.52
CA ASP A 329 -15.83 19.30 31.68
C ASP A 329 -16.25 18.58 30.38
N PHE A 330 -15.68 18.92 29.23
CA PHE A 330 -16.01 18.28 27.96
C PHE A 330 -15.24 16.96 27.78
N GLY A 331 -15.85 16.06 27.00
CA GLY A 331 -15.22 14.79 26.64
C GLY A 331 -14.51 14.88 25.30
N LEU A 332 -13.52 14.01 25.11
CA LEU A 332 -12.77 13.90 23.87
C LEU A 332 -13.16 12.59 23.19
N GLY A 333 -13.76 12.67 22.01
CA GLY A 333 -14.34 11.55 21.28
C GLY A 333 -13.30 10.62 20.65
N ALA A 334 -13.80 9.53 20.07
CA ALA A 334 -12.96 8.57 19.33
C ALA A 334 -12.33 9.21 18.08
N ASP A 335 -13.05 10.11 17.41
CA ASP A 335 -12.62 10.96 16.29
C ASP A 335 -12.97 12.39 16.72
N ASP A 336 -11.95 13.21 16.99
CA ASP A 336 -12.10 14.52 17.62
C ASP A 336 -10.81 15.34 17.47
N ARG A 337 -10.84 16.60 17.87
CA ARG A 337 -9.75 17.55 17.72
C ARG A 337 -9.70 18.51 18.89
N VAL A 338 -8.51 18.78 19.41
CA VAL A 338 -8.26 19.86 20.39
C VAL A 338 -7.56 21.02 19.71
N ASP A 339 -8.12 22.21 19.89
CA ASP A 339 -7.54 23.49 19.48
C ASP A 339 -7.01 24.26 20.67
N LEU A 340 -5.75 24.69 20.58
CA LEU A 340 -5.21 25.75 21.43
C LEU A 340 -5.42 27.09 20.74
N VAL A 341 -6.18 27.99 21.38
CA VAL A 341 -6.58 29.28 20.81
C VAL A 341 -6.11 30.43 21.70
N ASP A 342 -5.51 31.45 21.08
CA ASP A 342 -5.03 32.63 21.79
C ASP A 342 -6.16 33.61 22.17
N ALA A 343 -5.82 34.63 22.95
CA ALA A 343 -6.76 35.66 23.39
C ALA A 343 -7.37 36.49 22.26
N SER A 344 -6.82 36.45 21.04
CA SER A 344 -7.39 37.10 19.85
C SER A 344 -8.42 36.23 19.14
N GLY A 345 -8.52 34.95 19.51
CA GLY A 345 -9.32 33.94 18.82
C GLY A 345 -8.57 33.25 17.67
N THR A 346 -7.24 33.40 17.59
CA THR A 346 -6.42 32.72 16.57
C THR A 346 -6.03 31.35 17.09
N VAL A 347 -6.25 30.31 16.28
CA VAL A 347 -5.76 28.95 16.58
C VAL A 347 -4.23 28.97 16.46
N VAL A 348 -3.57 28.65 17.57
CA VAL A 348 -2.10 28.60 17.68
C VAL A 348 -1.58 27.23 17.31
N ASP A 349 -2.30 26.18 17.71
CA ASP A 349 -1.94 24.80 17.45
C ASP A 349 -3.18 23.89 17.56
N SER A 350 -3.12 22.73 16.92
CA SER A 350 -4.20 21.74 16.93
C SER A 350 -3.65 20.33 17.02
N ALA A 351 -4.36 19.47 17.74
CA ALA A 351 -4.20 18.02 17.69
C ALA A 351 -5.50 17.43 17.14
N ASP A 352 -5.44 16.75 16.00
CA ASP A 352 -6.57 16.11 15.32
C ASP A 352 -6.25 14.61 15.26
N TRP A 353 -7.25 13.76 15.50
CA TRP A 353 -7.08 12.30 15.53
C TRP A 353 -8.35 11.58 15.08
N GLY A 354 -8.14 10.43 14.45
CA GLY A 354 -9.19 9.50 14.07
C GLY A 354 -9.49 8.45 15.14
N PRO A 355 -10.44 7.53 14.84
CA PRO A 355 -10.90 6.51 15.76
C PRO A 355 -9.78 5.74 16.48
N ASN A 356 -9.83 5.74 17.81
CA ASN A 356 -8.95 5.00 18.73
C ASN A 356 -7.49 5.49 18.81
N GLU A 357 -7.08 6.49 18.02
CA GLU A 357 -5.69 6.95 17.97
C GLU A 357 -5.23 7.61 19.28
N ALA A 358 -6.14 8.30 19.98
CA ALA A 358 -5.90 8.95 21.26
C ALA A 358 -6.32 8.10 22.47
N ASP A 359 -6.68 6.82 22.30
CA ASP A 359 -7.24 6.01 23.39
C ASP A 359 -6.27 5.91 24.58
N ILE A 360 -4.99 5.67 24.28
CA ILE A 360 -3.92 5.61 25.28
C ILE A 360 -3.24 6.96 25.40
N SER A 361 -2.73 7.49 24.29
CA SER A 361 -1.99 8.75 24.21
C SER A 361 -1.80 9.11 22.72
N TRP A 362 -2.30 10.28 22.32
CA TRP A 362 -1.95 10.92 21.06
C TRP A 362 -0.88 11.96 21.35
N CYS A 363 0.38 11.64 21.08
CA CYS A 363 1.50 12.43 21.56
C CYS A 363 2.36 12.97 20.43
N ARG A 364 2.87 14.18 20.64
CA ARG A 364 3.74 14.89 19.71
C ARG A 364 5.17 14.36 19.80
N ILE A 365 5.69 13.77 18.73
CA ILE A 365 7.06 13.23 18.66
C ILE A 365 7.80 13.85 17.45
N PRO A 366 8.96 14.50 17.66
CA PRO A 366 9.60 14.78 18.95
C PRO A 366 8.82 15.74 19.85
N ASN A 367 8.97 15.61 21.17
CA ASN A 367 8.28 16.43 22.17
C ASN A 367 8.25 17.93 21.80
N GLY A 368 7.06 18.52 21.80
CA GLY A 368 6.88 19.95 21.58
C GLY A 368 7.15 20.45 20.16
N VAL A 369 7.51 19.57 19.22
CA VAL A 369 7.94 19.99 17.87
C VAL A 369 7.35 19.14 16.74
N GLY A 370 7.45 17.81 16.82
CA GLY A 370 7.12 16.94 15.68
C GLY A 370 5.62 16.76 15.44
N GLY A 371 5.29 15.78 14.60
CA GLY A 371 3.90 15.38 14.35
C GLY A 371 3.30 14.61 15.52
N PHE A 372 1.97 14.46 15.50
CA PHE A 372 1.28 13.56 16.43
C PHE A 372 1.27 12.12 15.92
N ARG A 373 1.26 11.18 16.86
CA ARG A 373 1.07 9.75 16.61
C ARG A 373 0.53 9.07 17.87
N SER A 374 0.02 7.84 17.73
CA SER A 374 -0.35 7.03 18.88
C SER A 374 0.90 6.57 19.63
N CYS A 375 0.93 6.86 20.92
CA CYS A 375 2.03 6.55 21.83
C CYS A 375 1.60 5.45 22.80
N ALA A 376 2.46 4.46 22.98
CA ALA A 376 2.14 3.27 23.76
C ALA A 376 2.04 3.52 25.27
N VAL A 377 2.56 4.67 25.74
CA VAL A 377 2.60 5.08 27.14
C VAL A 377 2.29 6.57 27.21
N GLN A 378 1.57 6.98 28.25
CA GLN A 378 1.32 8.39 28.54
C GLN A 378 2.54 9.05 29.20
N SER A 379 2.86 10.28 28.81
CA SER A 379 4.03 11.04 29.30
C SER A 379 3.70 12.30 30.09
N PHE A 380 2.41 12.64 30.29
CA PHE A 380 1.92 13.79 31.04
C PHE A 380 2.86 14.32 32.15
N GLY A 381 3.32 15.55 31.99
CA GLY A 381 4.27 16.27 32.83
C GLY A 381 5.73 16.05 32.47
N ASN A 382 6.04 15.24 31.46
CA ASN A 382 7.38 14.86 31.02
C ASN A 382 7.48 14.91 29.49
N PRO A 383 8.71 14.90 28.92
CA PRO A 383 8.87 14.80 27.48
C PRO A 383 8.24 13.53 26.90
N ASN A 384 7.61 13.67 25.73
CA ASN A 384 7.23 12.54 24.89
C ASN A 384 8.49 11.94 24.25
N ASP A 385 8.68 10.62 24.41
CA ASP A 385 9.82 9.86 23.89
C ASP A 385 9.38 8.75 22.91
#